data_AF-A0AAG5CP73-F1
#
_entry.id   AF-A0AAG5CP73-F1
#
_cell.length_a   1.000
_cell.length_b   1.000
_cell.length_c   1.000
_cell.angle_alpha   90.00
_cell.angle_beta   90.00
_cell.angle_gamma   90.00
#
_symmetry.space_group_name_H-M   'P 1'
#
loop_
_entity.id
_entity.type
_entity.pdbx_description
1 polymer ?
#
loop_
_entity_poly.entity_id
_entity_poly.type
_entity_poly.pdbx_seq_one_letter_code
_entity_poly.pdbx_strand_id
1 'polypeptide(L)'
;MSRFGPKHRKIPVPKRHGVRDPLKRLAEKEAAIKDKINNPPKECDVQEVSQRFKRFVQLKEQANRPQPRGERHDRAQPKLKIGTTVVQKLPKETEESFLGRASQIQRDRKEEADFGLKFGVEVERNETTGAIKVRKRKGVEVDDMLKKRMKLRDGKPGKRAAKAKKMTFTEKKAQKQQKEQERKHQEEELLLKEYQYDYVPFGEVVQGPPTLKTLPRRANRQEGASRPASKRLLLHSLVDPQPAEDEQPKAKKRKGKKAPPPKVDLKGKRKKLPVATRMKIESEQQNVIEMYRKLKKKVNQ
;
A
#
# COMPACT_ATOMS: atom_id res chain seq x y z
N MET A 1 13.79 -36.23 -34.33
CA MET A 1 14.09 -34.86 -34.73
C MET A 1 14.20 -33.95 -33.52
N SER A 2 15.36 -33.30 -33.41
CA SER A 2 15.72 -32.07 -32.68
C SER A 2 15.22 -31.83 -31.24
N ARG A 3 16.14 -32.04 -30.29
CA ARG A 3 16.20 -31.29 -29.03
C ARG A 3 16.63 -29.85 -29.34
N PHE A 4 15.81 -28.84 -29.09
CA PHE A 4 16.27 -27.44 -29.07
C PHE A 4 15.58 -26.64 -27.95
N GLY A 5 16.42 -26.05 -27.10
CA GLY A 5 16.05 -25.16 -25.99
C GLY A 5 16.69 -25.58 -24.66
N PRO A 6 17.65 -24.82 -24.10
CA PRO A 6 18.27 -25.18 -22.83
C PRO A 6 17.23 -25.09 -21.69
N LYS A 7 16.90 -26.24 -21.08
CA LYS A 7 15.88 -26.39 -20.04
C LYS A 7 16.27 -25.85 -18.65
N HIS A 8 17.29 -25.00 -18.57
CA HIS A 8 17.80 -24.45 -17.30
C HIS A 8 18.18 -22.97 -17.44
N ARG A 9 17.20 -22.06 -17.44
CA ARG A 9 17.47 -20.66 -17.08
C ARG A 9 17.46 -20.55 -15.56
N LYS A 10 18.64 -20.43 -14.95
CA LYS A 10 18.80 -20.17 -13.50
C LYS A 10 18.06 -18.87 -13.17
N ILE A 11 17.11 -18.92 -12.25
CA ILE A 11 16.49 -17.71 -11.67
C ILE A 11 17.62 -16.89 -11.04
N PRO A 12 17.78 -15.59 -11.37
CA PRO A 12 18.79 -14.76 -10.76
C PRO A 12 18.56 -14.73 -9.24
N VAL A 13 19.48 -15.32 -8.48
CA VAL A 13 19.46 -15.23 -7.01
C VAL A 13 19.82 -13.78 -6.64
N PRO A 14 19.13 -13.16 -5.68
CA PRO A 14 19.48 -11.82 -5.20
C PRO A 14 20.98 -11.76 -4.87
N LYS A 15 21.70 -10.82 -5.47
CA LYS A 15 23.10 -10.59 -5.16
C LYS A 15 23.17 -10.13 -3.71
N ARG A 16 23.79 -10.92 -2.83
CA ARG A 16 24.13 -10.47 -1.48
C ARG A 16 25.38 -9.60 -1.58
N HIS A 17 25.31 -8.38 -1.05
CA HIS A 17 26.49 -7.55 -0.88
C HIS A 17 27.31 -8.09 0.30
N GLY A 18 28.61 -8.32 0.08
CA GLY A 18 29.56 -8.85 1.07
C GLY A 18 29.95 -10.31 0.83
N VAL A 19 30.87 -10.81 1.67
CA VAL A 19 31.42 -12.15 1.54
C VAL A 19 30.42 -13.23 1.95
N ARG A 20 30.22 -14.19 1.04
CA ARG A 20 29.22 -15.27 1.15
C ARG A 20 29.61 -16.32 2.21
N ASP A 21 30.90 -16.57 2.39
CA ASP A 21 31.41 -17.57 3.34
C ASP A 21 31.48 -16.97 4.75
N PRO A 22 30.86 -17.61 5.76
CA PRO A 22 30.80 -17.05 7.12
C PRO A 22 32.19 -16.94 7.76
N LEU A 23 33.08 -17.92 7.52
CA LEU A 23 34.44 -17.91 8.07
C LEU A 23 35.29 -16.80 7.47
N LYS A 24 35.19 -16.56 6.16
CA LYS A 24 35.90 -15.44 5.52
C LYS A 24 35.38 -14.09 6.02
N ARG A 25 34.07 -13.96 6.22
CA ARG A 25 33.47 -12.75 6.81
C ARG A 25 33.95 -12.51 8.25
N LEU A 26 34.13 -13.57 9.04
CA LEU A 26 34.72 -13.47 10.37
C LEU A 26 36.20 -13.07 10.29
N ALA A 27 36.97 -13.70 9.41
CA ALA A 27 38.37 -13.35 9.20
C ALA A 27 38.56 -11.90 8.75
N GLU A 28 37.73 -11.38 7.85
CA GLU A 28 37.75 -9.96 7.45
C GLU A 28 37.41 -9.02 8.60
N LYS A 29 36.42 -9.39 9.43
CA LYS A 29 36.05 -8.62 10.61
C LYS A 29 37.18 -8.63 11.64
N GLU A 30 37.76 -9.78 11.92
CA GLU A 30 38.86 -9.96 12.86
C GLU A 30 40.10 -9.20 12.37
N ALA A 31 40.45 -9.29 11.09
CA ALA A 31 41.52 -8.50 10.48
C ALA A 31 41.28 -6.99 10.61
N ALA A 32 40.04 -6.53 10.39
CA ALA A 32 39.68 -5.12 10.52
C ALA A 32 39.66 -4.61 11.97
N ILE A 33 39.60 -5.50 12.96
CA ILE A 33 39.57 -5.19 14.39
C ILE A 33 40.96 -5.35 15.03
N LYS A 34 41.79 -6.26 14.50
CA LYS A 34 43.12 -6.62 15.02
C LYS A 34 43.97 -5.40 15.34
N ASP A 35 43.95 -4.39 14.46
CA ASP A 35 44.78 -3.19 14.59
C ASP A 35 44.03 -1.99 15.21
N LYS A 36 42.91 -2.22 15.90
CA LYS A 36 42.09 -1.16 16.53
C LYS A 36 41.97 -1.30 18.03
N ILE A 37 42.23 -2.47 18.59
CA ILE A 37 42.10 -2.73 20.03
C ILE A 37 43.49 -2.66 20.65
N ASN A 38 43.64 -1.79 21.66
CA ASN A 38 44.87 -1.65 22.47
C ASN A 38 46.15 -1.36 21.68
N ASN A 39 46.03 -0.76 20.49
CA ASN A 39 47.20 -0.25 19.79
C ASN A 39 47.72 1.03 20.48
N PRO A 40 49.04 1.24 20.50
CA PRO A 40 49.60 2.47 21.01
C PRO A 40 49.08 3.67 20.20
N PRO A 41 49.05 4.88 20.80
CA PRO A 41 48.79 6.11 20.05
C PRO A 41 49.66 6.18 18.80
N LYS A 42 49.07 6.62 17.67
CA LYS A 42 49.77 6.69 16.37
C LYS A 42 50.93 7.68 16.37
N GLU A 43 50.79 8.76 17.15
CA GLU A 43 51.75 9.83 17.30
C GLU A 43 51.97 10.02 18.80
N CYS A 44 53.22 9.93 19.26
CA CYS A 44 53.57 10.00 20.68
C CYS A 44 53.40 11.42 21.26
N ASP A 45 53.62 12.45 20.43
CA ASP A 45 53.68 13.85 20.88
C ASP A 45 52.37 14.61 20.66
N VAL A 46 51.37 13.99 20.02
CA VAL A 46 50.10 14.63 19.69
C VAL A 46 49.00 14.08 20.57
N GLN A 47 48.50 14.92 21.47
CA GLN A 47 47.32 14.59 22.26
C GLN A 47 46.05 14.84 21.44
N GLU A 48 45.37 13.75 21.04
CA GLU A 48 44.09 13.88 20.33
C GLU A 48 43.00 14.52 21.21
N VAL A 49 42.36 15.57 20.72
CA VAL A 49 41.18 16.16 21.34
C VAL A 49 39.97 15.20 21.28
N SER A 50 39.09 15.29 22.27
CA SER A 50 37.91 14.41 22.37
C SER A 50 37.02 14.45 21.11
N GLN A 51 36.39 13.34 20.76
CA GLN A 51 35.51 13.28 19.59
C GLN A 51 34.31 14.24 19.67
N ARG A 52 33.83 14.55 20.88
CA ARG A 52 32.75 15.54 21.08
C ARG A 52 33.22 16.94 20.68
N PHE A 53 34.45 17.29 21.03
CA PHE A 53 35.04 18.56 20.64
C PHE A 53 35.28 18.65 19.12
N LYS A 54 35.81 17.58 18.50
CA LYS A 54 35.95 17.50 17.03
C LYS A 54 34.61 17.76 16.31
N ARG A 55 33.51 17.16 16.79
CA ARG A 55 32.16 17.38 16.24
C ARG A 55 31.67 18.80 16.45
N PHE A 56 31.92 19.39 17.61
CA PHE A 56 31.54 20.77 17.89
C PHE A 56 32.26 21.76 16.95
N VAL A 57 33.56 21.57 16.73
CA VAL A 57 34.34 22.38 15.78
C VAL A 57 33.80 22.22 14.36
N GLN A 58 33.49 21.00 13.92
CA GLN A 58 32.86 20.77 12.61
C GLN A 58 31.51 21.50 12.47
N LEU A 59 30.66 21.47 13.50
CA LEU A 59 29.39 22.20 13.49
C LEU A 59 29.59 23.71 13.43
N LYS A 60 30.56 24.24 14.17
CA LYS A 60 30.95 25.66 14.12
C LYS A 60 31.42 26.05 12.72
N GLU A 61 32.25 25.24 12.09
CA GLU A 61 32.71 25.47 10.71
C GLU A 61 31.56 25.41 9.71
N GLN A 62 30.64 24.44 9.84
CA GLN A 62 29.46 24.33 8.97
C GLN A 62 28.50 25.50 9.13
N ALA A 63 28.34 26.04 10.34
CA ALA A 63 27.53 27.22 10.61
C ALA A 63 28.18 28.50 10.06
N ASN A 64 29.52 28.58 10.11
CA ASN A 64 30.28 29.72 9.60
C ASN A 64 30.45 29.69 8.07
N ARG A 65 30.26 28.53 7.42
CA ARG A 65 30.23 28.47 5.95
C ARG A 65 29.00 29.24 5.47
N PRO A 66 29.15 30.22 4.55
CA PRO A 66 28.01 30.87 3.95
C PRO A 66 27.22 29.80 3.19
N GLN A 67 26.10 29.36 3.76
CA GLN A 67 25.10 28.64 2.99
C GLN A 67 24.76 29.54 1.79
N PRO A 68 24.77 29.04 0.55
CA PRO A 68 24.25 29.83 -0.55
C PRO A 68 22.84 30.21 -0.12
N ARG A 69 22.58 31.51 0.05
CA ARG A 69 21.21 32.01 0.23
C ARG A 69 20.50 31.47 -0.98
N GLY A 70 19.72 30.40 -0.79
CA GLY A 70 19.07 29.70 -1.88
C GLY A 70 18.48 30.76 -2.79
N GLU A 71 18.82 30.71 -4.07
CA GLU A 71 18.14 31.48 -5.10
C GLU A 71 16.68 31.50 -4.68
N ARG A 72 16.11 32.70 -4.49
CA ARG A 72 14.69 32.81 -4.19
C ARG A 72 14.04 32.01 -5.30
N HIS A 73 13.56 30.80 -4.98
CA HIS A 73 12.92 29.97 -5.98
C HIS A 73 11.69 30.79 -6.38
N ASP A 74 11.80 31.49 -7.50
CA ASP A 74 10.65 32.09 -8.16
C ASP A 74 9.62 30.99 -8.18
N ARG A 75 8.50 31.21 -7.48
CA ARG A 75 7.50 30.18 -7.24
C ARG A 75 7.11 29.62 -8.59
N ALA A 76 7.65 28.44 -8.92
CA ALA A 76 7.48 27.86 -10.24
C ALA A 76 5.98 27.72 -10.47
N GLN A 77 5.50 28.20 -11.62
CA GLN A 77 4.09 28.11 -11.95
C GLN A 77 3.65 26.64 -11.80
N PRO A 78 2.48 26.37 -11.19
CA PRO A 78 2.05 25.01 -10.92
C PRO A 78 1.94 24.23 -12.25
N LYS A 79 2.55 23.03 -12.28
CA LYS A 79 2.56 22.12 -13.42
C LYS A 79 1.96 20.78 -13.00
N LEU A 80 1.01 20.29 -13.78
CA LEU A 80 0.38 18.98 -13.59
C LEU A 80 0.75 18.06 -14.75
N LYS A 81 1.09 16.80 -14.45
CA LYS A 81 1.36 15.77 -15.46
C LYS A 81 0.14 14.87 -15.58
N ILE A 82 -0.46 14.82 -16.77
CA ILE A 82 -1.64 14.00 -17.08
C ILE A 82 -1.26 13.04 -18.21
N GLY A 83 -0.96 11.79 -17.85
CA GLY A 83 -0.42 10.83 -18.81
C GLY A 83 0.91 11.32 -19.40
N THR A 84 0.96 11.49 -20.71
CA THR A 84 2.13 12.08 -21.40
C THR A 84 2.14 13.61 -21.35
N THR A 85 0.96 14.25 -21.23
CA THR A 85 0.81 15.70 -21.34
C THR A 85 1.14 16.46 -20.06
N VAL A 86 1.97 17.50 -20.18
CA VAL A 86 2.26 18.42 -19.07
C VAL A 86 1.41 19.69 -19.20
N VAL A 87 0.49 19.88 -18.26
CA VAL A 87 -0.39 21.06 -18.20
C VAL A 87 0.23 22.09 -17.27
N GLN A 88 0.59 23.24 -17.80
CA GLN A 88 1.12 24.37 -17.03
C GLN A 88 0.05 25.45 -16.87
N LYS A 89 0.03 26.12 -15.72
CA LYS A 89 -0.84 27.28 -15.47
C LYS A 89 -0.43 28.45 -16.37
N LEU A 90 -1.41 29.05 -17.05
CA LEU A 90 -1.17 30.20 -17.93
C LEU A 90 -0.97 31.48 -17.09
N PRO A 91 -0.18 32.45 -17.57
CA PRO A 91 -0.05 33.74 -16.90
C PRO A 91 -1.42 34.43 -16.90
N LYS A 92 -1.94 34.75 -15.71
CA LYS A 92 -3.30 35.32 -15.43
C LYS A 92 -4.46 34.32 -15.34
N GLU A 93 -4.21 33.01 -15.37
CA GLU A 93 -5.27 32.02 -15.12
C GLU A 93 -5.58 31.93 -13.63
N THR A 94 -6.88 31.84 -13.26
CA THR A 94 -7.28 31.52 -11.89
C THR A 94 -6.95 30.06 -11.58
N GLU A 95 -6.74 29.72 -10.32
CA GLU A 95 -6.42 28.32 -9.94
C GLU A 95 -7.56 27.37 -10.28
N GLU A 96 -8.80 27.80 -10.11
CA GLU A 96 -9.99 27.03 -10.47
C GLU A 96 -10.08 26.76 -11.97
N SER A 97 -9.78 27.76 -12.81
CA SER A 97 -9.77 27.61 -14.26
C SER A 97 -8.68 26.63 -14.70
N PHE A 98 -7.48 26.74 -14.12
CA PHE A 98 -6.38 25.81 -14.36
C PHE A 98 -6.75 24.36 -14.00
N LEU A 99 -7.33 24.15 -12.80
CA LEU A 99 -7.77 22.83 -12.37
C LEU A 99 -8.94 22.30 -13.20
N GLY A 100 -9.85 23.17 -13.65
CA GLY A 100 -10.93 22.84 -14.56
C GLY A 100 -10.41 22.34 -15.91
N ARG A 101 -9.44 23.06 -16.49
CA ARG A 101 -8.76 22.67 -17.74
C ARG A 101 -7.98 21.36 -17.59
N ALA A 102 -7.24 21.20 -16.50
CA ALA A 102 -6.55 19.95 -16.19
C ALA A 102 -7.53 18.77 -16.04
N SER A 103 -8.65 18.98 -15.34
CA SER A 103 -9.70 17.96 -15.17
C SER A 103 -10.34 17.57 -16.50
N GLN A 104 -10.56 18.53 -17.40
CA GLN A 104 -11.10 18.26 -18.72
C GLN A 104 -10.14 17.41 -19.56
N ILE A 105 -8.85 17.77 -19.58
CA ILE A 105 -7.82 16.98 -20.27
C ILE A 105 -7.79 15.55 -19.71
N GLN A 106 -7.88 15.38 -18.39
CA GLN A 106 -7.92 14.05 -17.78
C GLN A 106 -9.14 13.23 -18.21
N ARG A 107 -10.33 13.86 -18.33
CA ARG A 107 -11.54 13.19 -18.85
C ARG A 107 -11.34 12.75 -20.29
N ASP A 108 -10.85 13.64 -21.15
CA ASP A 108 -10.57 13.33 -22.55
C ASP A 108 -9.61 12.14 -22.67
N ARG A 109 -8.53 12.10 -21.86
CA ARG A 109 -7.58 10.98 -21.84
C ARG A 109 -8.22 9.67 -21.42
N LYS A 110 -9.15 9.72 -20.48
CA LYS A 110 -9.89 8.53 -20.03
C LYS A 110 -10.80 8.01 -21.14
N GLU A 111 -11.53 8.89 -21.80
CA GLU A 111 -12.39 8.54 -22.93
C GLU A 111 -11.59 8.00 -24.11
N GLU A 112 -10.44 8.59 -24.43
CA GLU A 112 -9.49 8.07 -25.43
C GLU A 112 -8.96 6.68 -25.05
N ALA A 113 -8.64 6.46 -23.78
CA ALA A 113 -8.16 5.17 -23.30
C ALA A 113 -9.25 4.09 -23.43
N ASP A 114 -10.48 4.41 -23.04
CA ASP A 114 -11.65 3.55 -23.14
C ASP A 114 -12.00 3.24 -24.59
N PHE A 115 -11.99 4.25 -25.46
CA PHE A 115 -12.17 4.09 -26.90
C PHE A 115 -11.05 3.21 -27.49
N GLY A 116 -9.80 3.47 -27.09
CA GLY A 116 -8.66 2.69 -27.51
C GLY A 116 -8.72 1.22 -27.07
N LEU A 117 -9.34 0.93 -25.92
CA LEU A 117 -9.61 -0.44 -25.49
C LEU A 117 -10.69 -1.10 -26.34
N LYS A 118 -11.78 -0.38 -26.64
CA LYS A 118 -12.90 -0.88 -27.45
C LYS A 118 -12.49 -1.19 -28.89
N PHE A 119 -11.70 -0.33 -29.49
CA PHE A 119 -11.34 -0.41 -30.91
C PHE A 119 -9.92 -0.93 -31.17
N GLY A 120 -9.12 -1.16 -30.13
CA GLY A 120 -7.73 -1.62 -30.26
C GLY A 120 -6.83 -0.57 -30.90
N VAL A 121 -7.03 0.69 -30.55
CA VAL A 121 -6.37 1.86 -31.17
C VAL A 121 -5.72 2.72 -30.08
N GLU A 122 -4.56 3.31 -30.38
CA GLU A 122 -3.81 4.21 -29.51
C GLU A 122 -3.76 5.58 -30.16
N VAL A 123 -4.07 6.60 -29.36
CA VAL A 123 -4.12 7.99 -29.81
C VAL A 123 -2.87 8.70 -29.27
N GLU A 124 -1.92 8.98 -30.17
CA GLU A 124 -0.72 9.76 -29.86
C GLU A 124 -1.01 11.24 -30.16
N ARG A 125 -0.88 12.12 -29.15
CA ARG A 125 -1.01 13.57 -29.32
C ARG A 125 0.36 14.23 -29.21
N ASN A 126 0.74 15.03 -30.20
CA ASN A 126 1.93 15.88 -30.12
C ASN A 126 1.61 17.17 -29.35
N GLU A 127 2.34 17.44 -28.27
CA GLU A 127 2.12 18.62 -27.42
C GLU A 127 2.41 19.95 -28.13
N THR A 128 3.38 19.96 -29.03
CA THR A 128 3.82 21.17 -29.74
C THR A 128 2.93 21.52 -30.92
N THR A 129 2.53 20.53 -31.72
CA THR A 129 1.75 20.74 -32.95
C THR A 129 0.25 20.53 -32.79
N GLY A 130 -0.20 19.95 -31.67
CA GLY A 130 -1.60 19.54 -31.47
C GLY A 130 -2.07 18.39 -32.37
N ALA A 131 -1.28 17.99 -33.38
CA ALA A 131 -1.59 16.89 -34.28
C ALA A 131 -1.85 15.57 -33.53
N ILE A 132 -2.95 14.92 -33.92
CA ILE A 132 -3.41 13.64 -33.35
C ILE A 132 -3.08 12.55 -34.36
N LYS A 133 -2.28 11.56 -33.95
CA LYS A 133 -1.97 10.37 -34.75
C LYS A 133 -2.63 9.15 -34.13
N VAL A 134 -3.37 8.43 -34.94
CA VAL A 134 -4.10 7.24 -34.54
C VAL A 134 -3.32 6.01 -35.00
N ARG A 135 -2.83 5.22 -34.06
CA ARG A 135 -2.06 3.98 -34.35
C ARG A 135 -2.83 2.77 -33.84
N LYS A 136 -2.75 1.63 -34.54
CA LYS A 136 -3.31 0.38 -34.01
C LYS A 136 -2.50 0.00 -32.76
N ARG A 137 -3.18 -0.31 -31.64
CA ARG A 137 -2.52 -0.82 -30.45
C ARG A 137 -1.82 -2.11 -30.81
N LYS A 138 -0.52 -2.18 -30.54
CA LYS A 138 0.18 -3.47 -30.52
C LYS A 138 -0.47 -4.30 -29.41
N GLY A 139 -0.97 -5.48 -29.75
CA GLY A 139 -1.62 -6.35 -28.78
C GLY A 139 -0.71 -6.56 -27.56
N VAL A 140 -1.26 -6.43 -26.36
CA VAL A 140 -0.52 -6.74 -25.13
C VAL A 140 -0.13 -8.21 -25.22
N GLU A 141 1.10 -8.57 -24.84
CA GLU A 141 1.61 -9.95 -24.92
C GLU A 141 0.66 -10.99 -24.27
N VAL A 142 -0.13 -10.54 -23.30
CA VAL A 142 -1.16 -11.31 -22.59
C VAL A 142 -2.32 -11.73 -23.51
N ASP A 143 -2.76 -10.89 -24.43
CA ASP A 143 -3.82 -11.23 -25.39
C ASP A 143 -3.33 -12.24 -26.45
N ASP A 144 -2.08 -12.09 -26.89
CA ASP A 144 -1.44 -13.09 -27.76
C ASP A 144 -1.23 -14.41 -27.03
N MET A 145 -0.89 -14.37 -25.74
CA MET A 145 -0.85 -15.54 -24.87
C MET A 145 -2.23 -16.18 -24.69
N LEU A 146 -3.30 -15.40 -24.56
CA LEU A 146 -4.67 -15.89 -24.47
C LEU A 146 -5.12 -16.54 -25.78
N LYS A 147 -4.87 -15.87 -26.92
CA LYS A 147 -5.14 -16.43 -28.26
C LYS A 147 -4.36 -17.71 -28.51
N LYS A 148 -3.08 -17.77 -28.09
CA LYS A 148 -2.28 -19.02 -28.13
C LYS A 148 -2.90 -20.12 -27.26
N ARG A 149 -3.38 -19.79 -26.05
CA ARG A 149 -4.07 -20.75 -25.17
C ARG A 149 -5.41 -21.22 -25.74
N MET A 150 -6.19 -20.36 -26.37
CA MET A 150 -7.45 -20.74 -27.02
C MET A 150 -7.21 -21.61 -28.26
N LYS A 151 -6.23 -21.27 -29.11
CA LYS A 151 -5.82 -22.11 -30.25
C LYS A 151 -5.31 -23.49 -29.83
N LEU A 152 -4.63 -23.60 -28.69
CA LEU A 152 -4.23 -24.89 -28.10
C LEU A 152 -5.41 -25.71 -27.57
N ARG A 153 -6.56 -25.08 -27.30
CA ARG A 153 -7.78 -25.73 -26.81
C ARG A 153 -8.69 -26.19 -27.96
N ASP A 154 -8.72 -25.45 -29.07
CA ASP A 154 -9.58 -25.73 -30.23
C ASP A 154 -8.92 -26.64 -31.29
N GLY A 155 -7.59 -26.81 -31.25
CA GLY A 155 -6.91 -27.86 -31.98
C GLY A 155 -7.19 -29.22 -31.34
N LYS A 156 -7.77 -30.17 -32.11
CA LYS A 156 -7.92 -31.60 -31.75
C LYS A 156 -6.73 -32.04 -30.90
N PRO A 157 -6.93 -32.62 -29.69
CA PRO A 157 -5.82 -32.98 -28.83
C PRO A 157 -5.01 -34.06 -29.54
N GLY A 158 -3.89 -33.65 -30.15
CA GLY A 158 -2.89 -34.57 -30.63
C GLY A 158 -2.54 -35.50 -29.47
N LYS A 159 -2.70 -36.81 -29.70
CA LYS A 159 -2.40 -37.90 -28.76
C LYS A 159 -0.91 -37.86 -28.38
N ARG A 160 -0.52 -36.90 -27.52
CA ARG A 160 0.80 -36.72 -26.89
C ARG A 160 0.86 -35.49 -25.97
N ALA A 161 -0.28 -34.95 -25.52
CA ALA A 161 -0.28 -34.06 -24.35
C ALA A 161 0.09 -34.89 -23.12
N ALA A 162 1.39 -34.86 -22.80
CA ALA A 162 1.99 -35.51 -21.65
C ALA A 162 1.12 -35.30 -20.39
N LYS A 163 0.92 -36.39 -19.65
CA LYS A 163 0.21 -36.45 -18.37
C LYS A 163 0.73 -35.36 -17.42
N ALA A 164 0.11 -34.17 -17.44
CA ALA A 164 0.27 -33.21 -16.36
C ALA A 164 -0.31 -33.89 -15.12
N LYS A 165 0.55 -34.28 -14.18
CA LYS A 165 0.14 -34.89 -12.92
C LYS A 165 -0.90 -33.95 -12.29
N LYS A 166 -2.17 -34.39 -12.29
CA LYS A 166 -3.23 -33.70 -11.56
C LYS A 166 -2.80 -33.73 -10.10
N MET A 167 -2.63 -32.55 -9.50
CA MET A 167 -2.28 -32.41 -8.07
C MET A 167 -3.16 -33.34 -7.25
N THR A 168 -2.53 -34.16 -6.43
CA THR A 168 -3.20 -35.10 -5.54
C THR A 168 -4.11 -34.34 -4.56
N PHE A 169 -5.14 -35.00 -4.04
CA PHE A 169 -6.10 -34.36 -3.14
C PHE A 169 -5.42 -33.75 -1.91
N THR A 170 -4.36 -34.41 -1.41
CA THR A 170 -3.51 -33.97 -0.30
C THR A 170 -2.76 -32.68 -0.63
N GLU A 171 -2.14 -32.58 -1.81
CA GLU A 171 -1.43 -31.38 -2.26
C GLU A 171 -2.39 -30.18 -2.45
N LYS A 172 -3.61 -30.43 -2.96
CA LYS A 172 -4.65 -29.38 -3.07
C LYS A 172 -5.10 -28.87 -1.69
N LYS A 173 -5.24 -29.77 -0.71
CA LYS A 173 -5.60 -29.41 0.66
C LYS A 173 -4.48 -28.61 1.33
N ALA A 174 -3.22 -29.01 1.14
CA ALA A 174 -2.05 -28.28 1.64
C ALA A 174 -1.94 -26.88 1.04
N GLN A 175 -2.13 -26.72 -0.28
CA GLN A 175 -2.14 -25.40 -0.93
C GLN A 175 -3.27 -24.51 -0.45
N LYS A 176 -4.45 -25.08 -0.17
CA LYS A 176 -5.58 -24.32 0.40
C LYS A 176 -5.26 -23.83 1.81
N GLN A 177 -4.65 -24.68 2.64
CA GLN A 177 -4.22 -24.31 4.00
C GLN A 177 -3.12 -23.23 3.99
N GLN A 178 -2.13 -23.33 3.09
CA GLN A 178 -1.09 -22.30 2.94
C GLN A 178 -1.69 -20.94 2.54
N LYS A 179 -2.60 -20.92 1.56
CA LYS A 179 -3.30 -19.68 1.17
C LYS A 179 -4.13 -19.08 2.30
N GLU A 180 -4.74 -19.92 3.13
CA GLU A 180 -5.53 -19.45 4.27
C GLU A 180 -4.64 -18.88 5.38
N GLN A 181 -3.46 -19.46 5.61
CA GLN A 181 -2.45 -18.93 6.53
C GLN A 181 -1.87 -17.60 6.03
N GLU A 182 -1.54 -17.49 4.74
CA GLU A 182 -1.07 -16.25 4.13
C GLU A 182 -2.10 -15.11 4.26
N ARG A 183 -3.40 -15.42 4.04
CA ARG A 183 -4.48 -14.44 4.23
C ARG A 183 -4.60 -13.99 5.68
N LYS A 184 -4.54 -14.91 6.65
CA LYS A 184 -4.57 -14.56 8.08
C LYS A 184 -3.38 -13.68 8.47
N HIS A 185 -2.19 -14.00 7.98
CA HIS A 185 -0.99 -13.18 8.20
C HIS A 185 -1.13 -11.78 7.61
N GLN A 186 -1.70 -11.64 6.40
CA GLN A 186 -1.99 -10.34 5.80
C GLN A 186 -3.03 -9.54 6.59
N GLU A 187 -4.09 -10.20 7.08
CA GLU A 187 -5.11 -9.57 7.92
C GLU A 187 -4.53 -9.12 9.28
N GLU A 188 -3.66 -9.93 9.89
CA GLU A 188 -2.91 -9.56 11.10
C GLU A 188 -1.95 -8.40 10.85
N GLU A 189 -1.16 -8.41 9.76
CA GLU A 189 -0.30 -7.29 9.38
C GLU A 189 -1.08 -5.99 9.13
N LEU A 190 -2.27 -6.08 8.53
CA LEU A 190 -3.16 -4.93 8.33
C LEU A 190 -3.76 -4.43 9.65
N LEU A 191 -4.03 -5.31 10.62
CA LEU A 191 -4.49 -4.95 11.96
C LEU A 191 -3.37 -4.37 12.85
N LEU A 192 -2.13 -4.82 12.63
CA LEU A 192 -0.90 -4.36 13.29
C LEU A 192 -0.36 -3.06 12.71
N LYS A 193 -0.70 -2.72 11.46
CA LYS A 193 -0.55 -1.36 10.95
C LYS A 193 -1.44 -0.44 11.78
N GLU A 194 -0.81 0.20 12.76
CA GLU A 194 -1.38 1.28 13.54
C GLU A 194 -2.07 2.30 12.62
N TYR A 195 -3.16 2.92 13.10
CA TYR A 195 -3.90 3.95 12.39
C TYR A 195 -2.97 5.06 11.90
N GLN A 196 -2.48 4.92 10.67
CA GLN A 196 -1.71 5.93 9.98
C GLN A 196 -2.72 6.96 9.50
N TYR A 197 -2.79 8.09 10.20
CA TYR A 197 -3.61 9.20 9.78
C TYR A 197 -2.95 9.85 8.57
N ASP A 198 -3.42 9.50 7.38
CA ASP A 198 -3.10 10.24 6.17
C ASP A 198 -3.75 11.62 6.26
N TYR A 199 -2.92 12.65 6.32
CA TYR A 199 -3.38 14.02 6.15
C TYR A 199 -3.60 14.25 4.66
N VAL A 200 -4.82 14.00 4.19
CA VAL A 200 -5.26 14.39 2.86
C VAL A 200 -5.69 15.85 2.93
N PRO A 201 -4.96 16.80 2.31
CA PRO A 201 -5.47 18.15 2.14
C PRO A 201 -6.75 18.05 1.29
N PHE A 202 -7.90 18.36 1.88
CA PHE A 202 -9.18 18.34 1.18
C PHE A 202 -9.10 19.24 -0.06
N GLY A 203 -9.26 18.63 -1.22
CA GLY A 203 -9.10 19.24 -2.54
C GLY A 203 -8.95 18.22 -3.67
N GLU A 204 -8.47 17.00 -3.37
CA GLU A 204 -8.55 15.88 -4.30
C GLU A 204 -9.94 15.24 -4.31
N VAL A 205 -10.66 15.39 -5.42
CA VAL A 205 -11.86 14.61 -5.72
C VAL A 205 -11.43 13.21 -6.12
N VAL A 206 -11.18 12.34 -5.13
CA VAL A 206 -10.99 10.91 -5.40
C VAL A 206 -12.31 10.37 -5.91
N GLN A 207 -12.29 9.84 -7.14
CA GLN A 207 -13.45 9.14 -7.69
C GLN A 207 -13.65 7.88 -6.85
N GLY A 208 -14.64 7.92 -5.95
CA GLY A 208 -14.96 6.79 -5.09
C GLY A 208 -15.17 5.51 -5.89
N PRO A 209 -14.99 4.32 -5.28
CA PRO A 209 -15.25 3.06 -5.96
C PRO A 209 -16.67 3.09 -6.57
N PRO A 210 -16.86 2.51 -7.77
CA PRO A 210 -18.16 2.54 -8.45
C PRO A 210 -19.25 2.02 -7.51
N THR A 211 -20.26 2.85 -7.26
CA THR A 211 -21.37 2.48 -6.39
C THR A 211 -22.20 1.41 -7.07
N LEU A 212 -22.37 0.27 -6.40
CA LEU A 212 -23.27 -0.79 -6.87
C LEU A 212 -24.70 -0.26 -6.75
N LYS A 213 -25.26 0.23 -7.87
CA LYS A 213 -26.66 0.69 -7.94
C LYS A 213 -27.67 -0.44 -7.68
N THR A 214 -27.23 -1.67 -7.75
CA THR A 214 -28.04 -2.86 -7.48
C THR A 214 -27.77 -3.36 -6.07
N LEU A 215 -28.82 -3.41 -5.24
CA LEU A 215 -28.76 -4.11 -3.96
C LEU A 215 -28.42 -5.59 -4.19
N PRO A 216 -27.54 -6.19 -3.36
CA PRO A 216 -27.24 -7.61 -3.49
C PRO A 216 -28.50 -8.44 -3.26
N ARG A 217 -28.54 -9.65 -3.84
CA ARG A 217 -29.73 -10.53 -3.95
C ARG A 217 -30.46 -10.82 -2.63
N ARG A 218 -29.86 -10.55 -1.47
CA ARG A 218 -30.44 -10.75 -0.12
C ARG A 218 -30.31 -9.53 0.81
N ALA A 219 -30.04 -8.34 0.30
CA ALA A 219 -30.09 -7.15 1.15
C ALA A 219 -31.53 -6.82 1.54
N ASN A 220 -31.73 -6.47 2.81
CA ASN A 220 -32.98 -5.93 3.31
C ASN A 220 -33.28 -4.65 2.53
N ARG A 221 -34.33 -4.69 1.70
CA ARG A 221 -34.80 -3.51 0.99
C ARG A 221 -35.39 -2.59 2.04
N GLN A 222 -34.71 -1.49 2.35
CA GLN A 222 -35.34 -0.42 3.10
C GLN A 222 -36.54 0.08 2.27
N GLU A 223 -37.69 0.11 2.93
CA GLU A 223 -39.02 0.37 2.38
C GLU A 223 -39.17 1.86 2.02
N GLY A 224 -38.23 2.42 1.25
CA GLY A 224 -38.12 3.85 0.97
C GLY A 224 -39.05 4.37 -0.11
N ALA A 225 -39.85 3.50 -0.74
CA ALA A 225 -40.92 3.91 -1.64
C ALA A 225 -42.21 3.25 -1.19
N SER A 226 -43.16 4.07 -0.72
CA SER A 226 -44.49 3.65 -0.30
C SER A 226 -45.18 2.94 -1.46
N ARG A 227 -45.19 1.61 -1.43
CA ARG A 227 -46.01 0.83 -2.34
C ARG A 227 -47.46 1.01 -1.88
N PRO A 228 -48.43 1.16 -2.80
CA PRO A 228 -49.81 1.42 -2.42
C PRO A 228 -50.42 0.32 -1.52
N ALA A 229 -49.85 -0.89 -1.53
CA ALA A 229 -50.27 -2.03 -0.73
C ALA A 229 -49.65 -2.11 0.69
N SER A 230 -48.70 -1.25 1.07
CA SER A 230 -48.05 -1.27 2.40
C SER A 230 -48.52 -0.15 3.34
N LYS A 231 -49.60 0.57 2.99
CA LYS A 231 -50.20 1.58 3.87
C LYS A 231 -50.86 0.88 5.06
N ARG A 232 -50.39 1.16 6.28
CA ARG A 232 -51.09 0.74 7.52
C ARG A 232 -52.50 1.34 7.51
N LEU A 233 -53.52 0.49 7.70
CA LEU A 233 -54.91 0.91 7.84
C LEU A 233 -55.08 1.82 9.06
N LEU A 234 -56.02 2.76 9.01
CA LEU A 234 -56.30 3.75 10.07
C LEU A 234 -56.55 3.12 11.45
N LEU A 235 -57.04 1.89 11.49
CA LEU A 235 -57.25 1.15 12.74
C LEU A 235 -55.93 0.77 13.43
N HIS A 236 -54.83 0.60 12.70
CA HIS A 236 -53.52 0.34 13.29
C HIS A 236 -52.95 1.55 14.03
N SER A 237 -53.27 2.78 13.62
CA SER A 237 -52.86 3.98 14.38
C SER A 237 -53.65 4.21 15.67
N LEU A 238 -54.79 3.52 15.83
CA LEU A 238 -55.60 3.61 17.05
C LEU A 238 -55.25 2.52 18.07
N VAL A 239 -54.70 1.38 17.61
CA VAL A 239 -54.41 0.22 18.47
C VAL A 239 -52.94 0.17 18.89
N ASP A 240 -52.00 0.63 18.06
CA ASP A 240 -50.57 0.62 18.41
C ASP A 240 -50.17 1.96 19.08
N PRO A 241 -49.70 2.00 20.34
CA PRO A 241 -49.14 3.21 20.93
C PRO A 241 -47.83 3.58 20.21
N GLN A 242 -47.76 4.82 19.71
CA GLN A 242 -46.56 5.37 19.05
C GLN A 242 -45.34 5.28 19.99
N PRO A 243 -44.20 4.72 19.55
CA PRO A 243 -42.93 5.00 20.22
C PRO A 243 -42.61 6.47 19.99
N ALA A 244 -42.47 7.23 21.08
CA ALA A 244 -42.16 8.65 21.05
C ALA A 244 -40.99 8.97 20.11
N GLU A 245 -41.26 9.73 19.06
CA GLU A 245 -40.23 10.35 18.23
C GLU A 245 -39.63 11.53 19.01
N ASP A 246 -38.49 11.30 19.65
CA ASP A 246 -37.60 12.36 20.12
C ASP A 246 -36.87 13.00 18.92
N GLU A 247 -37.55 13.90 18.19
CA GLU A 247 -36.87 14.85 17.32
C GLU A 247 -36.38 16.07 18.11
N GLN A 248 -35.12 16.03 18.53
CA GLN A 248 -34.35 17.25 18.83
C GLN A 248 -33.08 17.29 17.96
N PRO A 249 -32.85 18.36 17.16
CA PRO A 249 -31.59 18.56 16.47
C PRO A 249 -30.51 19.00 17.47
N LYS A 250 -29.65 18.05 17.88
CA LYS A 250 -28.48 18.38 18.72
C LYS A 250 -27.52 19.28 17.95
N ALA A 251 -27.35 20.48 18.50
CA ALA A 251 -26.47 21.54 18.03
C ALA A 251 -25.03 21.06 17.72
N LYS A 252 -24.50 21.58 16.62
CA LYS A 252 -23.11 21.39 16.14
C LYS A 252 -22.13 21.88 17.21
N LYS A 253 -21.42 20.97 17.88
CA LYS A 253 -20.28 21.31 18.76
C LYS A 253 -19.09 21.77 17.92
N ARG A 254 -18.55 22.92 18.29
CA ARG A 254 -17.40 23.63 17.69
C ARG A 254 -16.14 22.75 17.78
N LYS A 255 -15.30 22.76 16.74
CA LYS A 255 -14.00 22.08 16.70
C LYS A 255 -13.05 22.71 17.72
N GLY A 256 -12.98 22.10 18.90
CA GLY A 256 -11.96 22.34 19.92
C GLY A 256 -10.90 21.25 19.89
N LYS A 257 -9.67 21.64 20.27
CA LYS A 257 -8.42 20.87 20.31
C LYS A 257 -8.60 19.40 20.72
N LYS A 258 -7.92 18.49 20.00
CA LYS A 258 -7.95 17.04 20.25
C LYS A 258 -7.48 16.74 21.68
N ALA A 259 -8.38 16.21 22.50
CA ALA A 259 -8.01 15.60 23.78
C ALA A 259 -7.12 14.36 23.53
N PRO A 260 -6.20 14.03 24.45
CA PRO A 260 -5.45 12.78 24.37
C PRO A 260 -6.40 11.58 24.35
N PRO A 261 -6.05 10.47 23.66
CA PRO A 261 -6.92 9.30 23.61
C PRO A 261 -7.25 8.83 25.03
N PRO A 262 -8.50 8.43 25.30
CA PRO A 262 -8.88 7.95 26.63
C PRO A 262 -8.02 6.73 26.97
N LYS A 263 -7.35 6.78 28.12
CA LYS A 263 -6.60 5.65 28.66
C LYS A 263 -7.62 4.52 28.87
N VAL A 264 -7.40 3.39 28.21
CA VAL A 264 -8.29 2.23 28.33
C VAL A 264 -8.03 1.59 29.69
N ASP A 265 -9.05 1.52 30.54
CA ASP A 265 -8.95 0.86 31.84
C ASP A 265 -8.69 -0.64 31.64
N LEU A 266 -7.48 -1.08 31.99
CA LEU A 266 -7.04 -2.48 31.89
C LEU A 266 -7.59 -3.36 33.04
N LYS A 267 -8.40 -2.78 33.94
CA LYS A 267 -8.99 -3.48 35.07
C LYS A 267 -10.26 -4.22 34.62
N GLY A 268 -10.36 -5.51 34.94
CA GLY A 268 -11.55 -6.33 34.71
C GLY A 268 -11.35 -7.47 33.71
N LYS A 269 -12.45 -8.03 33.20
CA LYS A 269 -12.41 -9.19 32.30
C LYS A 269 -11.93 -8.76 30.90
N ARG A 270 -10.87 -9.39 30.40
CA ARG A 270 -10.26 -9.10 29.08
C ARG A 270 -11.22 -9.15 27.89
N LYS A 271 -12.29 -9.95 27.98
CA LYS A 271 -13.36 -10.02 26.98
C LYS A 271 -14.20 -8.75 26.84
N LYS A 272 -14.04 -7.77 27.74
CA LYS A 272 -14.65 -6.44 27.66
C LYS A 272 -13.74 -5.39 26.99
N LEU A 273 -12.47 -5.72 26.72
CA LEU A 273 -11.56 -4.84 26.02
C LEU A 273 -11.74 -4.92 24.49
N PRO A 274 -11.44 -3.85 23.75
CA PRO A 274 -11.34 -3.90 22.30
C PRO A 274 -10.45 -5.04 21.80
N VAL A 275 -10.80 -5.62 20.65
CA VAL A 275 -10.08 -6.79 20.10
C VAL A 275 -8.59 -6.52 19.94
N ALA A 276 -8.22 -5.34 19.44
CA ALA A 276 -6.82 -4.96 19.27
C ALA A 276 -6.04 -4.88 20.59
N THR A 277 -6.63 -4.32 21.66
CA THR A 277 -5.96 -4.24 22.97
C THR A 277 -5.88 -5.60 23.63
N ARG A 278 -6.91 -6.45 23.45
CA ARG A 278 -6.89 -7.84 23.90
C ARG A 278 -5.75 -8.65 23.27
N MET A 279 -5.56 -8.53 21.95
CA MET A 279 -4.48 -9.21 21.24
C MET A 279 -3.08 -8.76 21.72
N LYS A 280 -2.89 -7.45 21.94
CA LYS A 280 -1.63 -6.92 22.50
C LYS A 280 -1.30 -7.50 23.88
N ILE A 281 -2.29 -7.58 24.78
CA ILE A 281 -2.09 -8.14 26.12
C ILE A 281 -1.81 -9.65 26.06
N GLU A 282 -2.48 -10.38 25.16
CA GLU A 282 -2.26 -11.83 25.00
C GLU A 282 -0.86 -12.13 24.43
N SER A 283 -0.36 -11.34 23.47
CA SER A 283 0.99 -11.50 22.94
C SER A 283 2.09 -11.15 23.97
N GLU A 284 1.90 -10.09 24.75
CA GLU A 284 2.79 -9.74 25.86
C GLU A 284 2.85 -10.86 26.90
N GLN A 285 1.70 -11.43 27.27
CA GLN A 285 1.66 -12.56 28.20
C GLN A 285 2.41 -13.78 27.66
N GLN A 286 2.24 -14.12 26.38
CA GLN A 286 2.97 -15.21 25.75
C GLN A 286 4.48 -14.96 25.79
N ASN A 287 4.93 -13.75 25.45
CA ASN A 287 6.34 -13.37 25.51
C ASN A 287 6.91 -13.51 26.93
N VAL A 288 6.20 -13.07 27.97
CA VAL A 288 6.64 -13.22 29.37
C VAL A 288 6.72 -14.69 29.76
N ILE A 289 5.74 -15.51 29.38
CA ILE A 289 5.76 -16.95 29.65
C ILE A 289 6.97 -17.61 28.96
N GLU A 290 7.25 -17.27 27.72
CA GLU A 290 8.42 -17.79 27.00
C GLU A 290 9.74 -17.37 27.64
N MET A 291 9.86 -16.10 28.04
CA MET A 291 11.04 -15.60 28.75
C MET A 291 11.24 -16.32 30.08
N TYR A 292 10.17 -16.49 30.86
CA TYR A 292 10.21 -17.24 32.11
C TYR A 292 10.59 -18.70 31.89
N ARG A 293 10.03 -19.36 30.86
CA ARG A 293 10.41 -20.74 30.48
C ARG A 293 11.88 -20.83 30.10
N LYS A 294 12.42 -19.85 29.37
CA LYS A 294 13.85 -19.79 29.01
C LYS A 294 14.72 -19.61 30.25
N LEU A 295 14.35 -18.73 31.18
CA LEU A 295 15.07 -18.54 32.44
C LEU A 295 15.05 -19.81 33.29
N LYS A 296 13.89 -20.45 33.47
CA LYS A 296 13.78 -21.70 34.21
C LYS A 296 14.62 -22.83 33.58
N LYS A 297 14.66 -22.90 32.25
CA LYS A 297 15.54 -23.85 31.53
C LYS A 297 17.03 -23.59 31.79
N LYS A 298 17.44 -22.33 31.92
CA LYS A 298 18.83 -21.96 32.24
C LYS A 298 19.22 -22.27 33.69
N VAL A 299 18.27 -22.21 34.63
CA VAL A 299 18.53 -22.54 36.05
C VAL A 299 18.65 -24.06 36.28
N ASN A 300 18.03 -24.86 35.41
CA ASN A 300 18.08 -26.33 35.46
C ASN A 300 19.22 -26.95 34.62
N GLN A 301 20.13 -26.12 34.10
CA GLN A 301 21.38 -26.54 33.43
C GLN A 301 22.56 -26.21 34.32
#